data_AF-A0A7J3MTU0-F1
#
_entry.id   AF-A0A7J3MTU0-F1
#
_cell.length_a   1.000
_cell.length_b   1.000
_cell.length_c   1.000
_cell.angle_alpha   90.00
_cell.angle_beta   90.00
_cell.angle_gamma   90.00
#
_symmetry.space_group_name_H-M   'P 1'
#
loop_
_entity.id
_entity.type
_entity.pdbx_description
1 polymer ?
#
loop_
_entity_poly.entity_id
_entity_poly.type
_entity_poly.pdbx_seq_one_letter_code
_entity_poly.pdbx_strand_id
1 'polypeptide(L)'
;SLELSFGSTAHGAGRQMSRASAKRQYRSDTVIRSLESKGIYVKGDTMDTIVEEVPEAYKDPDEVVEVAHQVGLSKKVARLVPIGVVKG
;
A
#
# COMPACT_ATOMS: atom_id res chain seq x y z
N SER A 1 -2.88 -20.94 -12.21
CA SER A 1 -2.20 -20.77 -10.91
C SER A 1 -1.36 -21.99 -10.48
N LEU A 2 -1.91 -23.21 -10.32
CA LEU A 2 -1.14 -24.40 -9.86
C LEU A 2 0.08 -24.71 -10.74
N GLU A 3 -0.10 -24.80 -12.05
CA GLU A 3 1.00 -25.10 -12.99
C GLU A 3 2.02 -23.96 -13.13
N LEU A 4 1.59 -22.71 -12.98
CA LEU A 4 2.42 -21.52 -13.20
C LEU A 4 3.25 -21.11 -11.98
N SER A 5 2.77 -21.41 -10.77
CA SER A 5 3.30 -20.83 -9.53
C SER A 5 3.11 -21.70 -8.29
N PHE A 6 2.80 -22.99 -8.48
CA PHE A 6 2.48 -23.91 -7.38
C PHE A 6 1.31 -23.41 -6.50
N GLY A 7 0.36 -22.70 -7.11
CA GLY A 7 -0.82 -22.17 -6.40
C GLY A 7 -0.54 -20.90 -5.60
N SER A 8 0.47 -20.11 -5.99
CA SER A 8 0.87 -18.88 -5.30
C SER A 8 0.45 -17.62 -6.06
N THR A 9 0.45 -16.47 -5.37
CA THR A 9 0.18 -15.15 -5.96
C THR A 9 0.87 -14.03 -5.20
N ALA A 10 0.73 -12.79 -5.65
CA ALA A 10 1.27 -11.60 -4.98
C ALA A 10 0.55 -11.32 -3.65
N HIS A 11 1.30 -10.83 -2.65
CA HIS A 11 0.77 -10.52 -1.32
C HIS A 11 0.40 -9.04 -1.13
N GLY A 12 0.83 -8.16 -2.04
CA GLY A 12 0.59 -6.73 -1.98
C GLY A 12 1.46 -5.95 -2.97
N ALA A 13 1.41 -4.62 -2.88
CA ALA A 13 2.12 -3.72 -3.80
C ALA A 13 3.64 -3.91 -3.82
N GLY A 14 4.24 -4.23 -2.68
CA GLY A 14 5.69 -4.24 -2.52
C GLY A 14 6.28 -2.82 -2.47
N ARG A 15 7.31 -2.65 -1.64
CA ARG A 15 7.93 -1.35 -1.39
C ARG A 15 8.84 -0.96 -2.56
N GLN A 16 8.79 0.30 -2.97
CA GLN A 16 9.68 0.87 -4.00
C GLN A 16 10.59 1.98 -3.49
N MET A 17 10.29 2.57 -2.33
CA MET A 17 11.11 3.60 -1.71
C MET A 17 11.61 3.15 -0.34
N SER A 18 12.88 3.34 0.00
CA SER A 18 13.38 3.00 1.34
C SER A 18 12.70 3.85 2.43
N ARG A 19 12.62 3.32 3.66
CA ARG A 19 12.07 4.05 4.83
C ARG A 19 12.81 5.37 5.06
N ALA A 20 14.14 5.33 5.03
CA ALA A 20 14.96 6.53 5.17
C ALA A 20 14.70 7.56 4.06
N SER A 21 14.44 7.11 2.83
CA SER A 21 14.08 8.03 1.74
C SER A 21 12.69 8.64 1.94
N ALA A 22 11.71 7.85 2.39
CA ALA A 22 10.37 8.36 2.70
C ALA A 22 10.44 9.45 3.78
N LYS A 23 11.20 9.22 4.86
CA LYS A 23 11.39 10.22 5.93
C LYS A 23 12.09 11.49 5.49
N ARG A 24 12.92 11.44 4.46
CA ARG A 24 13.56 12.63 3.88
C ARG A 24 12.64 13.41 2.93
N GLN A 25 11.73 12.72 2.25
CA GLN A 25 10.89 13.31 1.20
C GLN A 25 9.55 13.81 1.73
N TYR A 26 8.97 13.14 2.73
CA TYR A 26 7.63 13.41 3.20
C TYR A 26 7.62 13.89 4.64
N ARG A 27 6.61 14.71 4.95
CA ARG A 27 6.34 15.20 6.30
C ARG A 27 5.02 14.62 6.80
N SER A 28 4.99 14.21 8.06
CA SER A 28 3.84 13.51 8.65
C SER A 28 2.55 14.33 8.60
N ASP A 29 2.63 15.64 8.84
CA ASP A 29 1.48 16.55 8.80
C ASP A 29 0.85 16.63 7.41
N THR A 30 1.67 16.68 6.36
CA THR A 30 1.19 16.64 4.97
C THR A 30 0.58 15.30 4.61
N VAL A 31 1.20 14.20 5.04
CA VAL A 31 0.68 12.84 4.78
C VAL A 31 -0.68 12.64 5.45
N ILE A 32 -0.81 13.03 6.71
CA ILE A 32 -2.08 12.93 7.46
C ILE A 32 -3.16 13.77 6.77
N ARG A 33 -2.89 15.05 6.48
CA ARG A 33 -3.87 15.92 5.78
C ARG A 33 -4.28 15.37 4.42
N SER A 34 -3.34 14.80 3.66
CA SER A 34 -3.62 14.17 2.36
C SER A 34 -4.58 12.99 2.51
N LEU A 35 -4.36 12.12 3.50
CA LEU A 35 -5.22 10.97 3.77
C LEU A 35 -6.59 11.39 4.33
N GLU A 36 -6.63 12.35 5.25
CA GLU A 36 -7.87 12.91 5.78
C GLU A 36 -8.72 13.57 4.68
N SER A 37 -8.09 14.26 3.72
CA SER A 37 -8.79 14.85 2.57
C SER A 37 -9.46 13.80 1.67
N LYS A 38 -9.00 12.54 1.74
CA LYS A 38 -9.59 11.38 1.06
C LYS A 38 -10.61 10.64 1.92
N GLY A 39 -10.96 11.17 3.10
CA GLY A 39 -11.89 10.53 4.04
C GLY A 39 -11.27 9.39 4.85
N ILE A 40 -9.93 9.34 4.95
CA ILE A 40 -9.21 8.28 5.65
C ILE A 40 -8.68 8.82 6.98
N TYR A 41 -9.23 8.34 8.10
CA TYR A 41 -8.67 8.64 9.42
C TYR A 41 -7.35 7.90 9.63
N VAL A 42 -6.32 8.57 10.14
CA VAL A 42 -5.00 7.95 10.34
C VAL A 42 -4.49 8.18 11.75
N LYS A 43 -4.00 7.11 12.37
CA LYS A 43 -3.31 7.16 13.66
C LYS A 43 -2.06 6.29 13.61
N GLY A 44 -0.95 6.82 14.10
CA GLY A 44 0.32 6.10 14.23
C GLY A 44 0.84 6.16 15.66
N ASP A 45 1.65 5.18 16.05
CA ASP A 45 2.41 5.22 17.31
C ASP A 45 3.41 6.38 17.32
N THR A 46 4.11 6.56 16.19
CA THR A 46 4.95 7.72 15.94
C THR A 46 4.62 8.38 14.60
N MET A 47 5.02 9.64 14.46
CA MET A 47 4.94 10.36 13.18
C MET A 47 5.82 9.71 12.11
N ASP A 48 6.96 9.15 12.52
CA ASP A 48 7.87 8.42 11.64
C ASP A 48 7.19 7.18 11.06
N THR A 49 6.46 6.41 11.87
CA THR A 49 5.71 5.22 11.42
C THR A 49 4.71 5.58 10.31
N ILE A 50 4.05 6.74 10.40
CA ILE A 50 3.11 7.20 9.37
C ILE A 50 3.85 7.52 8.06
N VAL A 51 4.99 8.22 8.16
CA VAL A 51 5.78 8.63 6.99
C VAL A 51 6.46 7.46 6.31
N GLU A 52 6.96 6.49 7.07
CA GLU A 52 7.57 5.28 6.53
C GLU A 52 6.57 4.45 5.71
N GLU A 53 5.28 4.59 5.97
CA GLU A 53 4.21 3.82 5.34
C GLU A 53 3.32 4.67 4.40
N VAL A 54 3.86 5.80 3.93
CA VAL A 54 3.20 6.67 2.96
C VAL A 54 2.88 5.91 1.66
N PRO A 55 1.70 6.11 1.02
CA PRO A 55 1.30 5.35 -0.18
C PRO A 55 2.36 5.34 -1.29
N GLU A 56 3.01 6.47 -1.51
CA GLU A 56 4.05 6.69 -2.52
C GLU A 56 5.33 5.87 -2.28
N ALA A 57 5.52 5.32 -1.06
CA ALA A 57 6.62 4.41 -0.78
C ALA A 57 6.43 3.01 -1.38
N TYR A 58 5.21 2.69 -1.83
CA TYR A 58 4.80 1.42 -2.41
C TYR A 58 4.46 1.57 -3.89
N LYS A 59 4.52 0.47 -4.64
CA LYS A 59 3.98 0.42 -6.01
C LYS A 59 2.46 0.61 -5.98
N ASP A 60 1.85 0.80 -7.14
CA ASP A 60 0.40 0.77 -7.23
C ASP A 60 -0.13 -0.68 -7.01
N PRO A 61 -0.91 -0.93 -5.95
CA PRO A 61 -1.52 -2.25 -5.75
C PRO A 61 -2.49 -2.65 -6.87
N ASP A 62 -3.16 -1.69 -7.53
CA ASP A 62 -4.11 -1.98 -8.60
C ASP A 62 -3.37 -2.56 -9.83
N GLU A 63 -2.16 -2.06 -10.13
CA GLU A 63 -1.29 -2.62 -11.18
C GLU A 63 -0.83 -4.05 -10.84
N VAL A 64 -0.37 -4.28 -9.61
CA VAL A 64 0.09 -5.62 -9.17
C VAL A 64 -1.04 -6.65 -9.27
N VAL A 65 -2.24 -6.29 -8.83
CA VAL A 65 -3.42 -7.17 -8.92
C VAL A 65 -3.87 -7.36 -10.36
N GLU A 66 -3.80 -6.32 -11.21
CA GLU A 66 -4.12 -6.44 -12.64
C GLU A 66 -3.21 -7.46 -13.33
N VAL A 67 -1.89 -7.36 -13.14
CA VAL A 67 -0.94 -8.32 -13.72
C VAL A 67 -1.25 -9.74 -13.25
N ALA A 68 -1.39 -9.96 -11.93
CA ALA A 68 -1.68 -11.27 -11.38
C ALA A 68 -3.00 -11.86 -11.91
N HIS A 69 -3.99 -11.00 -12.19
CA HIS A 69 -5.25 -11.41 -12.79
C HIS A 69 -5.08 -11.83 -14.25
N GLN A 70 -4.44 -10.99 -15.06
CA GLN A 70 -4.26 -11.22 -16.50
C GLN A 70 -3.42 -12.47 -16.79
N VAL A 71 -2.40 -12.75 -15.97
CA VAL A 71 -1.56 -13.95 -16.14
C VAL A 71 -2.17 -15.23 -15.54
N GLY A 72 -3.39 -15.17 -14.99
CA GLY A 72 -4.09 -16.33 -14.44
C GLY A 72 -3.50 -16.87 -13.12
N LEU A 73 -2.82 -16.01 -12.36
CA LEU A 73 -2.34 -16.34 -11.01
C LEU A 73 -3.43 -16.17 -9.96
N SER A 74 -4.30 -15.16 -10.11
CA SER A 74 -5.43 -14.91 -9.22
C SER A 74 -6.65 -14.37 -9.98
N LYS A 75 -7.83 -14.40 -9.36
CA LYS A 75 -9.06 -13.81 -9.92
C LYS A 75 -9.42 -12.57 -9.10
N LYS A 76 -9.66 -11.43 -9.76
CA LYS A 76 -10.24 -10.26 -9.08
C LYS A 76 -11.65 -10.59 -8.57
N VAL A 77 -11.92 -10.24 -7.31
CA VAL A 77 -13.21 -10.52 -6.65
C VAL A 77 -13.84 -9.23 -6.13
N ALA A 78 -13.11 -8.49 -5.30
CA ALA A 78 -13.54 -7.23 -4.74
C ALA A 78 -12.34 -6.31 -4.50
N ARG A 79 -12.60 -5.00 -4.44
CA ARG A 79 -11.63 -3.97 -4.06
C ARG A 79 -12.16 -3.25 -2.82
N LEU A 80 -11.30 -3.11 -1.82
CA LEU A 80 -11.62 -2.42 -0.58
C LEU A 80 -10.98 -1.03 -0.60
N VAL A 81 -11.67 -0.05 -0.01
CA VAL A 81 -11.15 1.32 0.17
C VAL A 81 -11.11 1.59 1.67
N PRO A 82 -9.96 2.01 2.23
CA PRO A 82 -9.86 2.27 3.65
C PRO A 82 -10.63 3.52 4.05
N ILE A 83 -11.23 3.50 5.24
CA ILE A 83 -11.81 4.68 5.90
C ILE A 83 -11.04 5.06 7.18
N GLY A 84 -10.18 4.15 7.66
CA GLY A 84 -9.39 4.32 8.86
C GLY A 84 -8.17 3.41 8.85
N VAL A 85 -7.02 3.93 9.30
CA VAL A 85 -5.76 3.20 9.37
C VAL A 85 -5.08 3.49 10.70
N VAL A 86 -4.80 2.44 11.47
CA VAL A 86 -4.01 2.51 12.70
C VAL A 86 -2.70 1.76 12.46
N LYS A 87 -1.55 2.41 12.68
CA LYS A 87 -0.22 1.81 12.58
C LYS A 87 0.51 1.84 13.93
N GLY A 88 1.19 0.75 14.24
CA GLY A 88 2.19 0.65 15.31
C GLY A 88 3.58 0.59 14.70
#